data_AF-A0A2M8PM68-F1
#
_entry.id   AF-A0A2M8PM68-F1
#
_cell.length_a   1.000
_cell.length_b   1.000
_cell.length_c   1.000
_cell.angle_alpha   90.00
_cell.angle_beta   90.00
_cell.angle_gamma   90.00
#
_symmetry.space_group_name_H-M   'P 1'
#
loop_
_entity.id
_entity.type
_entity.pdbx_description
1 polymer ?
#
loop_
_entity_poly.entity_id
_entity_poly.type
_entity_poly.pdbx_seq_one_letter_code
_entity_poly.pdbx_strand_id
1 'polypeptide(L)'
;AIVMPAEMNHLELEGGLVEAIIADVGGEPGALPLLQYAMTELYERRDGRWLTVDAYNEIGGAMGALTRRATDIYNGLDETQQVLVRQMFLRLVTLGEGTEDTRRRVAITELLSLDYDTEAIQHIIDE
;
A
#
# COMPACT_ATOMS: atom_id res chain seq x y z
N ALA A 1 0.73 -10.09 -16.68
CA ALA A 1 0.78 -10.39 -15.24
C ALA A 1 -0.56 -10.88 -14.68
N ILE A 2 -1.71 -10.57 -15.29
CA ILE A 2 -3.03 -10.85 -14.68
C ILE A 2 -3.78 -11.98 -15.42
N VAL A 3 -4.04 -11.80 -16.73
CA VAL A 3 -4.87 -12.72 -17.53
C VAL A 3 -4.26 -14.12 -17.62
N MET A 4 -3.01 -14.25 -18.08
CA MET A 4 -2.37 -15.56 -18.26
C MET A 4 -2.29 -16.37 -16.95
N PRO A 5 -1.88 -15.82 -15.79
CA PRO A 5 -1.92 -16.56 -14.52
C PRO A 5 -3.34 -16.94 -14.07
N ALA A 6 -4.35 -16.10 -14.31
CA ALA A 6 -5.74 -16.45 -14.00
C ALA A 6 -6.19 -17.68 -14.79
N GLU A 7 -5.95 -17.69 -16.11
CA GLU A 7 -6.26 -18.83 -16.98
C GLU A 7 -5.55 -20.11 -16.54
N MET A 8 -4.26 -20.02 -16.19
CA MET A 8 -3.46 -21.17 -15.71
C MET A 8 -4.00 -21.75 -14.39
N ASN A 9 -4.72 -20.96 -13.60
CA ASN A 9 -5.35 -21.38 -12.35
C ASN A 9 -6.86 -21.62 -12.49
N HIS A 10 -7.38 -21.69 -13.72
CA HIS A 10 -8.80 -21.87 -14.03
C HIS A 10 -9.71 -20.80 -13.41
N LEU A 11 -9.21 -19.57 -13.27
CA LEU A 11 -9.97 -18.42 -12.82
C LEU A 11 -10.55 -17.65 -14.00
N GLU A 12 -11.72 -17.05 -13.79
CA GLU A 12 -12.43 -16.22 -14.75
C GLU A 12 -12.40 -14.76 -14.23
N LEU A 13 -12.08 -13.82 -15.11
CA LEU A 13 -12.03 -12.40 -14.79
C LEU A 13 -13.33 -11.75 -15.29
N GLU A 14 -14.02 -11.03 -14.42
CA GLU A 14 -15.16 -10.20 -14.83
C GLU A 14 -14.69 -9.12 -15.82
N GLY A 15 -15.54 -8.81 -16.81
CA GLY A 15 -15.25 -7.75 -17.77
C GLY A 15 -15.07 -6.40 -17.07
N GLY A 16 -14.03 -5.64 -17.44
CA GLY A 16 -13.70 -4.36 -16.82
C GLY A 16 -12.74 -4.45 -15.62
N LEU A 17 -12.52 -5.66 -15.07
CA LEU A 17 -11.61 -5.83 -13.93
C LEU A 17 -10.14 -5.54 -14.30
N VAL A 18 -9.70 -6.00 -15.47
CA VAL A 18 -8.32 -5.78 -15.92
C VAL A 18 -8.06 -4.29 -16.14
N GLU A 19 -9.01 -3.59 -16.73
CA GLU A 19 -8.96 -2.15 -16.95
C GLU A 19 -8.92 -1.38 -15.63
N ALA A 20 -9.74 -1.78 -14.65
CA ALA A 20 -9.73 -1.19 -13.31
C ALA A 20 -8.36 -1.38 -12.63
N ILE A 21 -7.79 -2.58 -12.69
CA ILE A 21 -6.47 -2.86 -12.12
C ILE A 21 -5.38 -2.04 -12.80
N ILE A 22 -5.40 -1.97 -14.14
CA ILE A 22 -4.40 -1.19 -14.89
C ILE A 22 -4.52 0.30 -14.57
N ALA A 23 -5.73 0.83 -14.39
CA ALA A 23 -5.95 2.22 -14.01
C ALA A 23 -5.32 2.52 -12.64
N ASP A 24 -5.43 1.60 -11.68
CA ASP A 24 -4.87 1.76 -10.33
C ASP A 24 -3.34 1.67 -10.29
N VAL A 25 -2.72 0.80 -11.10
CA VAL A 25 -1.28 0.51 -11.00
C VAL A 25 -0.41 1.12 -12.10
N GLY A 26 -1.02 1.61 -13.19
CA GLY A 26 -0.33 1.96 -14.43
C GLY A 26 0.69 3.10 -14.35
N GLY A 27 0.64 3.92 -13.30
CA GLY A 27 1.55 5.05 -13.08
C GLY A 27 2.55 4.87 -11.92
N GLU A 28 2.42 3.82 -11.12
CA GLU A 28 3.08 3.74 -9.82
C GLU A 28 4.48 3.09 -9.89
N PRO A 29 5.53 3.74 -9.37
CA PRO A 29 6.82 3.10 -9.14
C PRO A 29 6.65 1.94 -8.15
N GLY A 30 6.85 0.70 -8.60
CA GLY A 30 6.58 -0.48 -7.76
C GLY A 30 5.17 -1.03 -7.88
N ALA A 31 4.49 -0.78 -9.01
CA ALA A 31 3.20 -1.34 -9.38
C ALA A 31 3.07 -2.87 -9.21
N LEU A 32 4.14 -3.63 -9.44
CA LEU A 32 4.10 -5.10 -9.40
C LEU A 32 3.88 -5.68 -8.00
N PRO A 33 4.65 -5.29 -6.96
CA PRO A 33 4.35 -5.67 -5.58
C PRO A 33 2.92 -5.33 -5.14
N LEU A 34 2.45 -4.13 -5.49
CA LEU A 34 1.09 -3.69 -5.15
C LEU A 34 0.04 -4.57 -5.85
N LEU A 35 0.22 -4.82 -7.14
CA LEU A 35 -0.61 -5.71 -7.93
C LEU A 35 -0.64 -7.12 -7.34
N GLN A 36 0.51 -7.67 -6.96
CA GLN A 36 0.58 -9.01 -6.35
C GLN A 36 -0.27 -9.07 -5.07
N TYR A 37 -0.16 -8.07 -4.21
CA TYR A 37 -0.92 -8.04 -2.97
C TYR A 37 -2.43 -7.92 -3.23
N ALA A 38 -2.84 -7.03 -4.13
CA ALA A 38 -4.23 -6.87 -4.54
C ALA A 38 -4.81 -8.17 -5.13
N MET A 39 -4.05 -8.87 -5.97
CA MET A 39 -4.47 -10.14 -6.56
C MET A 39 -4.60 -11.26 -5.51
N THR A 40 -3.75 -11.30 -4.48
CA THR A 40 -3.88 -12.25 -3.36
C THR A 40 -5.19 -12.01 -2.60
N GLU A 41 -5.45 -10.77 -2.21
CA GLU A 41 -6.66 -10.40 -1.46
C GLU A 41 -7.94 -10.61 -2.28
N LEU A 42 -7.87 -10.33 -3.59
CA LEU A 42 -8.98 -10.58 -4.53
C LEU A 42 -9.23 -12.08 -4.71
N TYR A 43 -8.17 -12.89 -4.79
CA TYR A 43 -8.29 -14.34 -4.87
C TYR A 43 -8.97 -14.92 -3.64
N GLU A 44 -8.69 -14.40 -2.44
CA GLU A 44 -9.33 -14.85 -1.21
C GLU A 44 -10.83 -14.52 -1.14
N ARG A 45 -11.26 -13.42 -1.78
CA ARG A 45 -12.66 -12.95 -1.82
C ARG A 45 -13.43 -13.32 -3.08
N ARG A 46 -12.82 -14.11 -3.96
CA ARG A 46 -13.43 -14.52 -5.25
C ARG A 46 -14.75 -15.26 -5.05
N ASP A 47 -15.66 -15.13 -6.02
CA ASP A 47 -16.88 -15.93 -6.09
C ASP A 47 -16.62 -17.21 -6.91
N GLY A 48 -16.26 -18.29 -6.21
CA GLY A 48 -15.93 -19.57 -6.84
C GLY A 48 -14.67 -19.48 -7.71
N ARG A 49 -14.85 -19.30 -9.02
CA ARG A 49 -13.76 -19.07 -9.99
C ARG A 49 -13.70 -17.64 -10.50
N TRP A 50 -14.68 -16.80 -10.17
CA TRP A 50 -14.77 -15.44 -10.67
C TRP A 50 -14.04 -14.45 -9.77
N LEU A 51 -13.10 -13.72 -10.36
CA LEU A 51 -12.58 -12.49 -9.81
C LEU A 51 -13.45 -11.36 -10.33
N THR A 52 -14.13 -10.66 -9.43
CA THR A 52 -15.16 -9.67 -9.77
C THR A 52 -14.68 -8.24 -9.50
N VAL A 53 -15.26 -7.29 -10.21
CA VAL A 53 -15.07 -5.85 -9.98
C VAL A 53 -15.59 -5.46 -8.59
N ASP A 54 -16.69 -6.07 -8.16
CA ASP A 54 -17.25 -5.82 -6.83
C ASP A 54 -16.28 -6.24 -5.71
N ALA A 55 -15.75 -7.47 -5.77
CA ALA A 55 -14.75 -7.92 -4.80
C ALA A 55 -13.46 -7.08 -4.85
N TYR A 56 -13.08 -6.60 -6.04
CA TYR A 56 -11.95 -5.68 -6.21
C TYR A 56 -12.20 -4.32 -5.53
N ASN A 57 -13.40 -3.78 -5.63
CA ASN A 57 -13.80 -2.55 -4.96
C ASN A 57 -13.89 -2.74 -3.43
N GLU A 58 -14.38 -3.89 -2.96
CA GLU A 58 -14.41 -4.21 -1.52
C GLU A 58 -13.01 -4.27 -0.91
N ILE A 59 -12.02 -4.77 -1.65
CA ILE A 59 -10.62 -4.70 -1.22
C ILE A 59 -10.01 -3.30 -1.39
N GLY A 60 -10.75 -2.32 -1.90
CA GLY A 60 -10.33 -0.94 -2.08
C GLY A 60 -9.37 -0.75 -3.25
N GLY A 61 -9.48 -1.60 -4.27
CA GLY A 61 -8.59 -1.59 -5.43
C GLY A 61 -7.17 -2.03 -5.08
N ALA A 62 -6.20 -1.67 -5.94
CA ALA A 62 -4.82 -2.08 -5.72
C ALA A 62 -4.21 -1.39 -4.48
N MET A 63 -4.55 -0.12 -4.28
CA MET A 63 -4.05 0.69 -3.16
C MET A 63 -4.71 0.35 -1.83
N GLY A 64 -5.99 -0.02 -1.83
CA GLY A 64 -6.76 -0.22 -0.60
C GLY A 64 -6.21 -1.32 0.29
N ALA A 65 -5.63 -2.36 -0.29
CA ALA A 65 -5.00 -3.44 0.44
C ALA A 65 -3.75 -2.95 1.22
N LEU A 66 -2.88 -2.17 0.57
CA LEU A 66 -1.73 -1.52 1.23
C LEU A 66 -2.20 -0.52 2.30
N THR A 67 -3.21 0.29 1.97
CA THR A 67 -3.78 1.27 2.91
C THR A 67 -4.33 0.60 4.15
N ARG A 68 -5.08 -0.52 4.03
CA ARG A 68 -5.58 -1.27 5.17
C ARG A 68 -4.45 -1.74 6.08
N ARG A 69 -3.46 -2.42 5.52
CA ARG A 69 -2.32 -2.92 6.29
C ARG A 69 -1.56 -1.80 7.00
N ALA A 70 -1.28 -0.69 6.30
CA ALA A 70 -0.63 0.47 6.89
C ALA A 70 -1.47 1.11 7.99
N THR A 71 -2.79 1.18 7.80
CA THR A 71 -3.74 1.72 8.79
C THR A 71 -3.81 0.83 10.02
N ASP A 72 -3.84 -0.49 9.86
CA ASP A 72 -3.88 -1.45 10.96
C ASP A 72 -2.60 -1.39 11.80
N ILE A 73 -1.42 -1.34 11.16
CA ILE A 73 -0.13 -1.15 11.84
C ILE A 73 -0.16 0.16 12.62
N TYR A 74 -0.52 1.26 11.97
CA TYR A 74 -0.54 2.58 12.60
C TYR A 74 -1.53 2.67 13.76
N ASN A 75 -2.72 2.07 13.64
CA ASN A 75 -3.71 2.03 14.71
C ASN A 75 -3.33 1.09 15.86
N GLY A 76 -2.42 0.13 15.62
CA GLY A 76 -1.83 -0.72 16.66
C GLY A 76 -0.79 -0.01 17.53
N LEU A 77 -0.29 1.15 17.10
CA LEU A 77 0.68 1.96 17.84
C LEU A 77 0.02 2.77 18.95
N ASP A 78 0.76 3.01 20.04
CA ASP A 78 0.32 3.94 21.09
C ASP A 78 0.31 5.40 20.61
N GLU A 79 -0.30 6.30 21.39
CA GLU A 79 -0.43 7.72 21.00
C GLU A 79 0.92 8.40 20.73
N THR A 80 1.96 8.05 21.48
CA THR A 80 3.30 8.65 21.34
C THR A 80 3.97 8.15 20.06
N GLN A 81 3.88 6.85 19.80
CA GLN A 81 4.38 6.21 18.58
C GLN A 81 3.65 6.74 17.33
N GLN A 82 2.33 6.94 17.39
CA GLN A 82 1.58 7.52 16.27
C GLN A 82 2.02 8.96 15.96
N VAL A 83 2.26 9.79 16.99
CA VAL A 83 2.82 11.14 16.81
C VAL A 83 4.17 11.06 16.12
N LEU A 84 5.03 10.14 16.56
CA LEU A 84 6.36 9.94 16.02
C LEU A 84 6.32 9.49 14.55
N VAL A 85 5.48 8.50 14.20
CA VAL A 85 5.27 8.06 12.81
C VAL A 85 4.85 9.23 11.91
N ARG A 86 3.88 10.05 12.34
CA ARG A 86 3.45 11.23 11.58
C ARG A 86 4.61 12.19 11.33
N GLN A 87 5.44 12.44 12.36
CA GLN A 87 6.62 13.29 12.26
C GLN A 87 7.68 12.72 11.31
N MET A 88 7.86 11.39 11.27
CA MET A 88 8.77 10.76 10.32
C MET A 88 8.25 10.88 8.88
N PHE A 89 6.98 10.57 8.62
CA PHE A 89 6.40 10.66 7.26
C PHE A 89 6.52 12.06 6.67
N LEU A 90 6.30 13.11 7.48
CA LEU A 90 6.48 14.50 7.05
C LEU A 90 7.91 14.83 6.61
N ARG A 91 8.91 14.09 7.08
CA ARG A 91 10.32 14.24 6.66
C ARG A 91 10.65 13.42 5.41
N LEU A 92 9.82 12.42 5.08
CA LEU A 92 9.93 11.55 3.91
C LEU A 92 9.19 12.10 2.67
N VAL A 93 8.55 13.25 2.80
CA VAL A 93 7.91 13.96 1.69
C VAL A 93 8.57 15.32 1.47
N THR A 94 8.66 15.72 0.21
CA THR A 94 8.94 17.09 -0.19
C THR A 94 7.61 17.71 -0.56
N LEU A 95 7.16 18.68 0.23
CA LEU A 95 5.95 19.42 -0.06
C LEU A 95 6.16 20.20 -1.36
N GLY A 96 5.29 19.98 -2.34
CA GLY A 96 5.30 20.78 -3.56
C GLY A 96 4.68 22.14 -3.28
N GLU A 97 5.40 23.25 -3.49
CA GLU A 97 4.80 24.59 -3.46
C GLU A 97 3.89 24.79 -4.69
N GLY A 98 2.70 24.17 -4.67
CA GLY A 98 1.72 24.22 -5.77
C GLY A 98 1.79 23.06 -6.77
N THR A 99 2.54 21.99 -6.46
CA THR A 99 2.58 20.72 -7.22
C THR A 99 2.33 19.54 -6.30
N GLU A 100 2.14 18.33 -6.84
CA GLU A 100 2.03 17.11 -6.03
C GLU A 100 3.26 16.93 -5.12
N ASP A 101 3.00 16.42 -3.91
CA ASP A 101 4.04 16.06 -2.96
C ASP A 101 4.88 14.92 -3.52
N THR A 102 6.21 15.02 -3.39
CA THR A 102 7.12 14.01 -3.95
C THR A 102 7.92 13.33 -2.86
N ARG A 103 8.34 12.08 -3.12
CA ARG A 103 9.17 11.32 -2.17
C ARG A 103 10.49 12.06 -1.86
N ARG A 104 10.87 12.10 -0.58
CA ARG A 104 12.18 12.57 -0.10
C ARG A 104 12.95 11.41 0.51
N ARG A 105 14.18 11.17 0.02
CA ARG A 105 15.10 10.22 0.66
C ARG A 105 15.86 10.93 1.77
N VAL A 106 15.90 10.32 2.96
CA VAL A 106 16.63 10.82 4.13
C VAL A 106 17.53 9.73 4.69
N ALA A 107 18.61 10.13 5.37
CA ALA A 107 19.42 9.17 6.12
C ALA A 107 18.65 8.73 7.38
N ILE A 108 18.74 7.46 7.76
CA ILE A 108 18.12 6.97 9.02
C ILE A 108 18.60 7.77 10.23
N THR A 109 19.86 8.20 10.24
CA THR A 109 20.41 9.06 11.29
C THR A 109 19.69 10.41 11.42
N GLU A 110 19.10 10.93 10.35
CA GLU A 110 18.26 12.13 10.37
C GLU A 110 16.94 11.85 11.12
N LEU A 111 16.35 10.66 10.93
CA LEU A 111 15.15 10.24 11.65
C LEU A 111 15.44 9.94 13.12
N LEU A 112 16.60 9.36 13.45
CA LEU A 112 17.01 9.09 14.84
C LEU A 112 17.34 10.37 15.63
N SER A 113 17.49 11.51 14.96
CA SER A 113 17.75 12.81 15.59
C SER A 113 16.50 13.57 16.03
N LEU A 114 15.31 12.96 15.88
CA LEU A 114 14.07 13.47 16.46
C LEU A 114 14.22 13.55 18.00
N ASP A 115 13.61 14.55 18.64
CA ASP A 115 13.59 14.72 20.12
C ASP A 115 12.75 13.62 20.83
N TYR A 116 12.96 12.37 20.45
CA TYR A 116 12.28 11.17 20.90
C TYR A 116 13.31 10.10 21.25
N ASP A 117 12.85 9.06 21.94
CA ASP A 117 13.67 7.89 22.25
C ASP A 117 14.10 7.18 20.95
N THR A 118 15.42 7.07 20.75
CA THR A 118 16.05 6.36 19.63
C THR A 118 15.56 4.92 19.52
N GLU A 119 15.30 4.24 20.66
CA GLU A 119 14.78 2.87 20.65
C GLU A 119 13.34 2.82 20.12
N ALA A 120 12.51 3.80 20.45
CA ALA A 120 11.15 3.91 19.94
C ALA A 120 11.13 4.19 18.42
N ILE A 121 12.04 5.03 17.92
CA ILE A 121 12.18 5.29 16.48
C ILE A 121 12.63 4.03 15.74
N GLN A 122 13.60 3.30 16.29
CA GLN A 122 14.10 2.06 15.67
C GLN A 122 13.01 0.97 15.64
N HIS A 123 12.27 0.79 16.73
CA HIS A 123 11.15 -0.15 16.76
C HIS A 123 10.10 0.15 15.69
N ILE A 124 9.79 1.43 15.44
CA ILE A 124 8.82 1.82 14.40
C ILE A 124 9.35 1.53 12.99
N ILE A 125 10.66 1.64 12.76
CA ILE A 125 11.27 1.35 11.45
C ILE A 125 11.26 -0.14 11.14
N ASP A 126 11.32 -0.99 12.16
CA ASP A 126 11.43 -2.45 12.02
C ASP A 126 10.06 -3.17 11.92
N GLU A 127 8.94 -2.46 12.10
CA GLU A 127 7.55 -2.93 11.87
C GLU A 127 7.15 -2.96 10.38
#